data_AF-A0AAE2RV03-F1
#
_entry.id   AF-A0AAE2RV03-F1
#
_cell.length_a   1.000
_cell.length_b   1.000
_cell.length_c   1.000
_cell.angle_alpha   90.00
_cell.angle_beta   90.00
_cell.angle_gamma   90.00
#
_symmetry.space_group_name_H-M   'P 1'
#
loop_
_entity.id
_entity.type
_entity.pdbx_description
1 polymer ?
#
loop_
_entity_poly.entity_id
_entity_poly.type
_entity_poly.pdbx_seq_one_letter_code
_entity_poly.pdbx_strand_id
1 'polypeptide(L)'
;MILENEFNTVYSLKKIQRIMKKYNIICPHRKANPYKQMAKATKEHRTFPNILERNFKQEIPGKVLLTDITYLPYNGNNMAYLSTILDASTGEVLAHHISKRITIDIATETIGKLMKQ
;
A
#
# COMPACT_ATOMS: atom_id res chain seq x y z
N MET A 1 20.03 -14.75 -14.87
CA MET A 1 18.68 -14.92 -15.49
C MET A 1 18.73 -16.11 -16.45
N ILE A 2 17.67 -16.91 -16.71
CA ILE A 2 17.79 -18.18 -17.50
C ILE A 2 18.57 -18.00 -18.82
N LEU A 3 18.27 -16.94 -19.59
CA LEU A 3 18.95 -16.64 -20.86
C LEU A 3 20.47 -16.38 -20.71
N GLU A 4 20.87 -15.81 -19.59
CA GLU A 4 22.27 -15.53 -19.27
C GLU A 4 22.96 -16.78 -18.72
N ASN A 5 22.30 -17.52 -17.84
CA ASN A 5 22.87 -18.66 -17.12
C ASN A 5 22.99 -19.91 -18.01
N GLU A 6 22.04 -20.14 -18.92
CA GLU A 6 21.98 -21.37 -19.74
C GLU A 6 22.40 -21.12 -21.19
N PHE A 7 22.19 -19.91 -21.71
CA PHE A 7 22.42 -19.59 -23.13
C PHE A 7 23.49 -18.51 -23.35
N ASN A 8 24.19 -18.08 -22.28
CA ASN A 8 25.22 -17.03 -22.28
C ASN A 8 24.79 -15.75 -23.05
N THR A 9 23.48 -15.46 -23.05
CA THR A 9 22.87 -14.41 -23.84
C THR A 9 22.40 -13.29 -22.93
N VAL A 10 23.10 -12.15 -22.99
CA VAL A 10 22.78 -10.96 -22.21
C VAL A 10 21.91 -10.02 -23.03
N TYR A 11 20.60 -10.02 -22.75
CA TYR A 11 19.65 -9.07 -23.32
C TYR A 11 19.04 -8.17 -22.25
N SER A 12 18.80 -6.91 -22.61
CA SER A 12 18.04 -5.99 -21.76
C SER A 12 16.58 -6.43 -21.63
N LEU A 13 15.95 -6.15 -20.49
CA LEU A 13 14.55 -6.49 -20.22
C LEU A 13 13.59 -5.98 -21.31
N LYS A 14 13.84 -4.78 -21.86
CA LYS A 14 13.05 -4.21 -22.97
C LYS A 14 13.15 -5.05 -24.25
N LYS A 15 14.35 -5.54 -24.59
CA LYS A 15 14.58 -6.39 -25.78
C LYS A 15 13.85 -7.72 -25.63
N ILE A 16 13.95 -8.35 -24.46
CA ILE A 16 13.24 -9.59 -24.13
C ILE A 16 11.73 -9.41 -24.27
N GLN A 17 11.16 -8.34 -23.69
CA GLN A 17 9.73 -8.04 -23.82
C GLN A 17 9.30 -7.85 -25.28
N ARG A 18 10.11 -7.19 -26.11
CA ARG A 18 9.81 -7.00 -27.53
C ARG A 18 9.80 -8.33 -28.30
N ILE A 19 10.76 -9.21 -28.02
CA ILE A 19 10.84 -10.55 -28.62
C ILE A 19 9.63 -11.38 -28.19
N MET A 20 9.28 -11.37 -26.89
CA MET A 20 8.10 -12.06 -26.37
C MET A 20 6.82 -11.57 -27.06
N LYS A 21 6.66 -10.26 -27.26
CA LYS A 21 5.52 -9.70 -28.00
C LYS A 21 5.51 -10.13 -29.48
N LYS A 22 6.66 -10.08 -30.16
CA LYS A 22 6.78 -10.43 -31.59
C LYS A 22 6.36 -11.88 -31.87
N TYR A 23 6.72 -12.80 -30.98
CA TYR A 23 6.45 -14.23 -31.14
C TYR A 23 5.30 -14.74 -30.26
N ASN A 24 4.51 -13.83 -29.67
CA ASN A 24 3.38 -14.15 -28.79
C ASN A 24 3.74 -15.14 -27.65
N ILE A 25 4.94 -15.02 -27.09
CA ILE A 25 5.43 -15.85 -25.98
C ILE A 25 4.81 -15.33 -24.68
N ILE A 26 3.94 -16.12 -24.07
CA ILE A 26 3.20 -15.78 -22.85
C ILE A 26 3.76 -16.59 -21.68
N CYS A 27 4.03 -15.92 -20.54
CA CYS A 27 4.40 -16.62 -19.30
C CYS A 27 3.14 -17.17 -18.61
N PRO A 28 2.94 -18.50 -18.53
CA PRO A 28 1.74 -19.09 -17.95
C PRO A 28 1.62 -18.80 -16.45
N HIS A 29 2.75 -18.72 -15.73
CA HIS A 29 2.77 -18.46 -14.28
C HIS A 29 2.34 -17.04 -13.90
N ARG A 30 2.54 -16.05 -14.77
CA ARG A 30 2.14 -14.65 -14.51
C ARG A 30 0.76 -14.30 -15.06
N LYS A 31 -0.03 -15.30 -15.50
CA LYS A 31 -1.42 -15.03 -15.90
C LYS A 31 -2.18 -14.50 -14.69
N ALA A 32 -2.79 -13.33 -14.88
CA ALA A 32 -3.69 -12.80 -13.87
C ALA A 32 -4.83 -13.80 -13.66
N ASN A 33 -5.11 -14.16 -12.40
CA ASN A 33 -6.14 -15.12 -12.08
C ASN A 33 -7.52 -14.54 -12.49
N PRO A 34 -8.25 -15.17 -13.44
CA PRO A 34 -9.53 -14.66 -13.94
C PRO A 34 -10.58 -14.52 -12.83
N TYR A 35 -10.61 -15.47 -11.88
CA TYR A 35 -11.52 -15.41 -10.74
C TYR A 35 -11.22 -14.25 -9.80
N LYS A 36 -9.93 -13.90 -9.60
CA LYS A 36 -9.55 -12.70 -8.84
C LYS A 36 -9.94 -11.41 -9.56
N GLN A 37 -9.86 -11.37 -10.90
CA GLN A 37 -10.31 -10.22 -11.68
C GLN A 37 -11.84 -10.08 -11.66
N MET A 38 -12.57 -11.17 -11.90
CA MET A 38 -14.03 -11.21 -11.80
C MET A 38 -14.49 -10.80 -10.41
N ALA A 39 -13.93 -11.36 -9.34
CA ALA A 39 -14.28 -10.98 -7.97
C ALA A 39 -13.98 -9.50 -7.64
N LYS A 40 -12.94 -8.91 -8.26
CA LYS A 40 -12.65 -7.48 -8.15
C LYS A 40 -13.62 -6.61 -8.95
N ALA A 41 -14.14 -7.12 -10.07
CA ALA A 41 -15.13 -6.44 -10.91
C ALA A 41 -16.57 -6.59 -10.40
N THR A 42 -16.90 -7.70 -9.72
CA THR A 42 -18.23 -7.97 -9.12
C THR A 42 -18.37 -7.46 -7.70
N LYS A 43 -17.27 -7.18 -7.00
CA LYS A 43 -17.34 -6.30 -5.83
C LYS A 43 -17.72 -4.92 -6.36
N GLU A 44 -18.97 -4.52 -6.14
CA GLU A 44 -19.39 -3.12 -6.19
C GLU A 44 -18.55 -2.35 -5.17
N HIS A 45 -17.35 -1.97 -5.57
CA HIS A 45 -16.62 -0.93 -4.91
C HIS A 45 -17.49 0.30 -5.08
N ARG A 46 -18.22 0.70 -4.02
CA ARG A 46 -18.83 2.02 -3.97
C ARG A 46 -17.70 3.02 -4.19
N THR A 47 -17.61 3.54 -5.40
CA THR A 47 -16.66 4.58 -5.75
C THR A 47 -17.23 5.87 -5.19
N PHE A 48 -16.65 6.34 -4.10
CA PHE A 48 -16.96 7.65 -3.58
C PHE A 48 -16.14 8.69 -4.35
N PRO A 49 -16.68 9.90 -4.56
CA PRO A 49 -15.90 10.99 -5.13
C PRO A 49 -14.67 11.26 -4.25
N ASN A 50 -13.51 11.45 -4.89
CA ASN A 50 -12.30 11.83 -4.17
C ASN A 50 -12.34 13.33 -3.84
N ILE A 51 -13.01 13.68 -2.74
CA ILE A 51 -13.20 15.08 -2.31
C ILE A 51 -11.86 15.81 -2.10
N LEU A 52 -10.82 15.07 -1.68
CA LEU A 52 -9.52 15.65 -1.39
C LEU A 52 -8.69 15.93 -2.65
N GLU A 53 -8.96 15.24 -3.76
CA GLU A 53 -8.21 15.35 -5.03
C GLU A 53 -6.68 15.30 -4.89
N ARG A 54 -6.17 14.61 -3.86
CA ARG A 54 -4.74 14.57 -3.49
C ARG A 54 -4.15 15.95 -3.12
N ASN A 55 -4.98 16.93 -2.83
CA ASN A 55 -4.59 18.24 -2.32
C ASN A 55 -4.36 18.19 -0.80
N PHE A 56 -3.23 17.60 -0.40
CA PHE A 56 -2.88 17.37 1.00
C PHE A 56 -2.34 18.62 1.72
N LYS A 57 -1.65 19.50 0.99
CA LYS A 57 -1.03 20.72 1.55
C LYS A 57 -1.94 21.92 1.34
N GLN A 58 -2.93 22.07 2.22
CA GLN A 58 -3.90 23.18 2.14
C GLN A 58 -3.50 24.41 2.97
N GLU A 59 -2.29 24.41 3.55
CA GLU A 59 -1.73 25.48 4.40
C GLU A 59 -2.57 25.83 5.64
N ILE A 60 -3.55 24.97 5.97
CA ILE A 60 -4.43 25.12 7.13
C ILE A 60 -4.22 23.89 8.03
N PRO A 61 -3.51 24.05 9.16
CA PRO A 61 -3.38 22.99 10.16
C PRO A 61 -4.75 22.53 10.69
N GLY A 62 -4.85 21.24 11.02
CA GLY A 62 -6.04 20.58 11.54
C GLY A 62 -7.12 20.27 10.49
N LYS A 63 -6.97 20.72 9.24
CA LYS A 63 -8.01 20.60 8.21
C LYS A 63 -8.08 19.21 7.58
N VAL A 64 -6.93 18.59 7.34
CA VAL A 64 -6.83 17.27 6.72
C VAL A 64 -5.91 16.43 7.60
N LEU A 65 -6.46 15.35 8.15
CA LEU A 65 -5.74 14.41 8.97
C LEU A 65 -5.54 13.11 8.21
N LEU A 66 -4.31 12.60 8.24
CA LEU A 66 -3.91 11.36 7.60
C LEU A 66 -3.69 10.31 8.68
N THR A 67 -4.16 9.09 8.42
CA THR A 67 -4.01 7.99 9.37
C THR A 67 -3.46 6.77 8.67
N ASP A 68 -2.50 6.11 9.30
CA ASP A 68 -1.97 4.84 8.80
C ASP A 68 -1.63 3.89 9.96
N ILE A 69 -1.55 2.60 9.65
CA ILE A 69 -1.07 1.57 10.57
C ILE A 69 0.22 0.98 10.00
N THR A 70 1.34 1.34 10.62
CA THR A 70 2.65 0.84 10.27
C THR A 70 3.00 -0.41 11.08
N TYR A 71 3.61 -1.40 10.42
CA TYR A 71 4.01 -2.67 11.00
C TYR A 71 5.46 -2.55 11.47
N LEU A 72 5.69 -2.83 12.75
CA LEU A 72 6.98 -2.71 13.41
C LEU A 72 7.46 -4.09 13.85
N PRO A 73 8.21 -4.82 13.01
CA PRO A 73 8.81 -6.09 13.41
C PRO A 73 9.90 -5.85 14.45
N TYR A 74 9.91 -6.63 15.53
CA TYR A 74 10.92 -6.55 16.59
C TYR A 74 11.21 -7.92 17.20
N ASN A 75 12.38 -8.08 17.82
CA ASN A 75 12.79 -9.31 18.51
C ASN A 75 12.57 -10.60 17.69
N GLY A 76 12.92 -10.57 16.40
CA GLY A 76 12.84 -11.71 15.48
C GLY A 76 11.42 -12.06 15.03
N ASN A 77 10.61 -12.60 15.94
CA ASN A 77 9.27 -13.11 15.64
C ASN A 77 8.12 -12.25 16.17
N ASN A 78 8.41 -11.11 16.82
CA ASN A 78 7.35 -10.25 17.34
C ASN A 78 7.00 -9.15 16.35
N MET A 79 5.74 -8.73 16.39
CA MET A 79 5.22 -7.64 15.60
C MET A 79 4.49 -6.67 16.52
N ALA A 80 4.80 -5.39 16.39
CA ALA A 80 4.00 -4.31 16.93
C ALA A 80 3.34 -3.57 15.77
N TYR A 81 2.22 -2.94 16.06
CA TYR A 81 1.46 -2.15 15.12
C TYR A 81 1.39 -0.74 15.68
N LEU A 82 1.79 0.23 14.89
CA LEU A 82 1.78 1.64 15.23
C LEU A 82 0.69 2.31 14.40
N SER A 83 -0.36 2.77 15.06
CA SER A 83 -1.37 3.65 14.46
C SER A 83 -0.98 5.10 14.72
N THR A 84 -0.94 5.91 13.67
CA THR A 84 -0.60 7.33 13.75
C THR A 84 -1.68 8.19 13.11
N ILE A 85 -1.84 9.41 13.65
CA ILE A 85 -2.59 10.50 13.03
C ILE A 85 -1.60 11.63 12.78
N LEU A 86 -1.52 12.05 11.51
CA LEU A 86 -0.61 13.07 11.03
C LEU A 86 -1.40 14.22 10.41
N ASP A 87 -0.97 15.45 10.69
CA ASP A 87 -1.49 16.63 10.02
C ASP A 87 -0.93 16.73 8.60
N ALA A 88 -1.80 16.80 7.58
CA ALA A 88 -1.36 16.81 6.19
C ALA A 88 -0.64 18.12 5.79
N SER A 89 -0.91 19.22 6.49
CA SER A 89 -0.35 20.54 6.20
C SER A 89 1.00 20.75 6.88
N THR A 90 1.12 20.40 8.17
CA THR A 90 2.37 20.58 8.94
C THR A 90 3.30 19.37 8.85
N GLY A 91 2.77 18.19 8.59
CA GLY A 91 3.52 16.93 8.62
C GLY A 91 3.79 16.41 10.04
N GLU A 92 3.21 17.06 11.06
CA GLU A 92 3.42 16.67 12.45
C GLU A 92 2.53 15.49 12.84
N VAL A 93 3.06 14.62 13.72
CA VAL A 93 2.29 13.52 14.30
C VAL A 93 1.52 14.05 15.50
N LEU A 94 0.19 14.15 15.36
CA LEU A 94 -0.69 14.67 16.41
C LEU A 94 -0.98 13.62 17.49
N ALA A 95 -1.18 12.37 17.08
CA ALA A 95 -1.46 11.27 17.99
C ALA A 95 -0.90 9.95 17.48
N HIS A 96 -0.56 9.05 18.40
CA HIS A 96 -0.14 7.69 18.07
C HIS A 96 -0.51 6.67 19.14
N HIS A 97 -0.71 5.43 18.71
CA HIS A 97 -0.95 4.29 19.58
C HIS A 97 -0.20 3.05 19.08
N ILE A 98 0.40 2.31 20.02
CA ILE A 98 1.14 1.08 19.72
C ILE A 98 0.41 -0.09 20.34
N SER A 99 0.12 -1.12 19.55
CA SER A 99 -0.48 -2.36 20.03
C SER A 99 0.31 -3.57 19.51
N LYS A 100 0.24 -4.69 20.24
CA LYS A 100 0.77 -5.98 19.77
C LYS A 100 -0.22 -6.70 18.85
N ARG A 101 -1.45 -6.21 18.74
CA ARG A 101 -2.53 -6.85 17.97
C ARG A 101 -3.12 -5.84 16.98
N ILE A 102 -3.44 -6.32 15.79
CA ILE A 102 -4.14 -5.53 14.76
C ILE A 102 -5.65 -5.70 14.93
N THR A 103 -6.19 -5.06 15.94
CA THR A 103 -7.61 -5.06 16.30
C THR A 103 -8.20 -3.65 16.13
N ILE A 104 -9.52 -3.50 16.20
CA ILE A 104 -10.18 -2.21 15.96
C ILE A 104 -9.83 -1.15 17.01
N ASP A 105 -9.51 -1.62 18.22
CA ASP A 105 -9.01 -0.84 19.36
C ASP A 105 -7.84 0.06 18.95
N ILE A 106 -6.91 -0.43 18.14
CA ILE A 106 -5.72 0.35 17.74
C ILE A 106 -6.09 1.66 17.04
N ALA A 107 -7.15 1.66 16.23
CA ALA A 107 -7.59 2.85 15.51
C ALA A 107 -8.42 3.75 16.43
N THR A 108 -9.35 3.16 17.19
CA THR A 108 -10.23 3.92 18.08
C THR A 108 -9.46 4.58 19.23
N GLU A 109 -8.42 3.94 19.77
CA GLU A 109 -7.59 4.50 20.82
C GLU A 109 -6.71 5.64 20.31
N THR A 110 -6.20 5.57 19.08
CA THR A 110 -5.46 6.69 18.48
C THR A 110 -6.35 7.91 18.32
N ILE A 111 -7.59 7.73 17.87
CA ILE A 111 -8.58 8.82 17.79
C ILE A 111 -8.91 9.35 19.19
N GLY A 112 -9.14 8.47 20.16
CA GLY A 112 -9.40 8.85 21.54
C GLY A 112 -8.25 9.64 22.18
N LYS A 113 -6.99 9.34 21.82
CA LYS A 113 -5.82 10.12 22.24
C LYS A 113 -5.79 11.51 21.61
N LEU A 114 -6.14 11.63 20.34
CA LEU A 114 -6.22 12.93 19.65
C LEU A 114 -7.27 13.83 20.31
N MET A 115 -8.43 13.28 20.67
CA MET A 115 -9.54 14.06 21.26
C MET A 115 -9.32 14.48 22.72
N LYS A 116 -8.32 13.92 23.40
CA LYS A 116 -8.01 14.21 24.81
C LYS A 116 -6.97 15.32 25.00
N GLN A 117 -6.33 15.76 23.92
CA GLN A 117 -5.43 16.93 23.93
C GLN A 117 -6.25 18.23 23.97
#